data_AF-A0A1Q8Q355-F1
#
_entry.id   AF-A0A1Q8Q355-F1
#
_cell.length_a   1.000
_cell.length_b   1.000
_cell.length_c   1.000
_cell.angle_alpha   90.00
_cell.angle_beta   90.00
_cell.angle_gamma   90.00
#
_symmetry.space_group_name_H-M   'P 1'
#
loop_
_entity.id
_entity.type
_entity.pdbx_description
1 polymer ?
#
loop_
_entity_poly.entity_id
_entity_poly.type
_entity_poly.pdbx_seq_one_letter_code
_entity_poly.pdbx_strand_id
1 'polypeptide(L)'
;MAYRGAVIEQQWTPEEVKAYCAEKFESKRPAYLREADERVGNRFSSRGKRTVNSNGNLSKAQYMRFMEKGISDEHILSRYQDLTPERLEMAKKRWGFV
;
A
#
# COMPACT_ATOMS: atom_id res chain seq x y z
N MET A 1 -49.39 19.43 6.98
CA MET A 1 -48.56 20.19 6.02
C MET A 1 -47.25 19.43 5.82
N ALA A 2 -47.09 18.74 4.69
CA ALA A 2 -45.87 18.00 4.38
C ALA A 2 -44.91 18.93 3.63
N TYR A 3 -43.84 19.37 4.30
CA TYR A 3 -42.72 20.05 3.66
C TYR A 3 -41.90 19.04 2.86
N ARG A 4 -42.44 18.58 1.72
CA ARG A 4 -41.64 17.88 0.70
C ARG A 4 -40.98 18.95 -0.17
N GLY A 5 -39.94 19.58 0.36
CA GLY A 5 -39.00 20.32 -0.48
C GLY A 5 -38.37 19.33 -1.45
N ALA A 6 -38.47 19.60 -2.75
CA ALA A 6 -37.75 18.84 -3.76
C ALA A 6 -36.26 18.92 -3.41
N VAL A 7 -35.67 17.80 -2.99
CA VAL A 7 -34.21 17.69 -2.90
C VAL A 7 -33.74 17.69 -4.35
N ILE A 8 -33.37 18.86 -4.84
CA ILE A 8 -32.64 18.99 -6.10
C ILE A 8 -31.31 18.32 -5.82
N GLU A 9 -31.18 17.07 -6.25
CA GLU A 9 -29.92 16.33 -6.24
C GLU A 9 -28.97 17.09 -7.15
N GLN A 10 -28.25 18.04 -6.57
CA GLN A 10 -27.17 18.72 -7.25
C GLN A 10 -26.12 17.65 -7.52
N GLN A 11 -26.06 17.19 -8.77
CA GLN A 11 -25.04 16.24 -9.20
C GLN A 11 -23.76 17.02 -9.42
N TRP A 12 -22.91 17.03 -8.40
CA TRP A 12 -21.58 17.59 -8.54
C TRP A 12 -20.75 16.66 -9.42
N THR A 13 -20.10 17.23 -10.43
CA THR A 13 -19.11 16.48 -11.19
C THR A 13 -17.88 16.23 -10.31
N PRO A 14 -17.12 15.14 -10.55
CA PRO A 14 -15.92 14.85 -9.75
C PRO A 14 -14.89 15.99 -9.76
N GLU A 15 -14.86 16.77 -10.83
CA GLU A 15 -13.99 17.94 -10.99
C GLU A 15 -14.43 19.10 -10.08
N GLU A 16 -15.73 19.38 -10.03
CA GLU A 16 -16.31 20.39 -9.13
C GLU A 16 -16.13 20.01 -7.67
N VAL A 17 -16.33 18.73 -7.32
CA VAL A 17 -16.05 18.23 -5.96
C VAL A 17 -14.59 18.44 -5.60
N LYS A 18 -13.66 18.15 -6.53
CA LYS A 18 -12.23 18.32 -6.30
C LYS A 18 -11.86 19.79 -6.11
N ALA A 19 -12.39 20.68 -6.95
CA ALA A 19 -12.16 22.13 -6.84
C ALA A 19 -12.71 22.69 -5.52
N TYR A 20 -13.93 22.28 -5.14
CA TYR A 20 -14.54 22.67 -3.87
C TYR A 20 -13.76 22.14 -2.66
N CYS A 21 -13.29 20.89 -2.73
CA CYS A 21 -12.46 20.30 -1.69
C CYS A 21 -11.14 21.08 -1.51
N ALA A 22 -10.48 21.45 -2.61
CA ALA A 22 -9.27 22.26 -2.57
C ALA A 22 -9.55 23.65 -1.97
N GLU A 23 -10.60 24.33 -2.42
CA GLU A 23 -10.93 25.68 -1.96
C GLU A 23 -11.31 25.71 -0.47
N LYS A 24 -12.16 24.78 -0.02
CA LYS A 24 -12.72 24.82 1.35
C LYS A 24 -11.86 24.14 2.40
N PHE A 25 -11.15 23.07 2.03
CA PHE A 25 -10.45 22.22 3.00
C PHE A 25 -8.93 22.32 2.88
N GLU A 26 -8.35 22.40 1.68
CA GLU A 26 -6.88 22.52 1.56
C GLU A 26 -6.35 23.89 1.99
N SER A 27 -7.16 24.95 1.84
CA SER A 27 -6.84 26.30 2.32
C SER A 27 -6.82 26.41 3.84
N LYS A 28 -7.66 25.63 4.53
CA LYS A 28 -7.79 25.59 6.00
C LYS A 28 -7.00 24.45 6.63
N ARG A 29 -6.25 23.69 5.84
CA ARG A 29 -5.54 22.51 6.32
C ARG A 29 -4.46 22.93 7.32
N PRO A 30 -4.47 22.41 8.56
CA PRO A 30 -3.45 22.72 9.55
C PRO A 30 -2.03 22.46 9.05
N ALA A 31 -1.09 23.32 9.43
CA ALA A 31 0.31 23.27 8.98
C ALA A 31 0.96 21.90 9.21
N TYR A 32 0.71 21.29 10.38
CA TYR A 32 1.24 19.95 10.71
C TYR A 32 0.75 18.85 9.76
N LEU A 33 -0.42 18.98 9.14
CA LEU A 33 -0.92 18.01 8.15
C LEU A 33 -0.32 18.25 6.76
N ARG A 34 0.01 19.50 6.41
CA ARG A 34 0.76 19.80 5.18
C ARG A 34 2.20 19.28 5.28
N GLU A 35 2.85 19.53 6.41
CA GLU A 35 4.17 18.97 6.72
C GLU A 35 4.15 17.45 6.80
N ALA A 36 3.06 16.85 7.30
CA ALA A 36 2.91 15.40 7.31
C ALA A 36 2.84 14.84 5.89
N ASP A 37 2.11 15.46 4.96
CA ASP A 37 2.09 15.02 3.55
C ASP A 37 3.42 15.27 2.84
N GLU A 38 4.14 16.35 3.14
CA GLU A 38 5.51 16.54 2.62
C GLU A 38 6.45 15.47 3.18
N ARG A 39 6.32 15.13 4.47
CA ARG A 39 7.09 14.07 5.13
C ARG A 39 6.66 12.67 4.71
N VAL A 40 5.41 12.44 4.35
CA VAL A 40 4.81 11.14 3.97
C VAL A 40 4.91 10.91 2.48
N GLY A 41 4.67 11.93 1.65
CA GLY A 41 5.04 11.98 0.24
C GLY A 41 6.54 11.73 0.08
N ASN A 42 7.37 12.36 0.93
CA ASN A 42 8.77 11.97 1.05
C ASN A 42 8.98 10.62 1.73
N ARG A 43 8.17 10.12 2.67
CA ARG A 43 8.36 8.78 3.26
C ARG A 43 7.99 7.64 2.31
N PHE A 44 7.11 7.87 1.35
CA PHE A 44 6.72 6.90 0.31
C PHE A 44 7.58 7.04 -0.95
N SER A 45 8.16 8.22 -1.22
CA SER A 45 9.17 8.39 -2.28
C SER A 45 10.61 8.05 -1.82
N SER A 46 10.97 8.36 -0.56
CA SER A 46 12.26 8.03 0.10
C SER A 46 12.29 6.68 0.81
N ARG A 47 11.12 6.07 1.11
CA ARG A 47 11.02 4.61 0.94
C ARG A 47 11.04 4.37 -0.56
N GLY A 48 12.18 4.67 -1.18
CA GLY A 48 12.52 4.15 -2.49
C GLY A 48 12.07 2.72 -2.43
N LYS A 49 11.16 2.35 -3.36
CA LYS A 49 10.57 1.02 -3.49
C LYS A 49 11.58 0.08 -2.89
N ARG A 50 11.34 -0.45 -1.69
CA ARG A 50 12.31 -1.39 -1.11
C ARG A 50 12.27 -2.51 -2.11
N THR A 51 13.19 -2.48 -3.06
CA THR A 51 13.67 -3.62 -3.77
C THR A 51 14.06 -4.48 -2.62
N VAL A 52 13.15 -5.41 -2.34
CA VAL A 52 13.38 -6.63 -1.60
C VAL A 52 14.82 -6.98 -1.93
N ASN A 53 15.71 -6.63 -0.99
CA ASN A 53 17.12 -6.96 -0.94
C ASN A 53 17.62 -7.50 -2.28
N SER A 54 18.30 -6.64 -3.05
CA SER A 54 18.83 -6.83 -4.41
C SER A 54 19.75 -8.04 -4.64
N ASN A 55 19.76 -9.02 -3.74
CA ASN A 55 20.43 -10.31 -3.83
C ASN A 55 19.48 -11.48 -4.16
N GLY A 56 18.23 -11.22 -4.57
CA GLY A 56 17.26 -12.26 -5.02
C GLY A 56 16.81 -13.28 -3.97
N ASN A 57 17.39 -13.25 -2.76
CA ASN A 57 17.15 -14.24 -1.72
C ASN A 57 16.02 -13.84 -0.76
N LEU A 58 15.02 -14.70 -0.61
CA LEU A 58 13.94 -14.55 0.35
C LEU A 58 14.45 -14.69 1.80
N SER A 59 14.09 -13.76 2.68
CA SER A 59 14.39 -13.80 4.12
C SER A 59 13.35 -14.60 4.90
N LYS A 60 13.74 -15.21 6.04
CA LYS A 60 12.83 -15.91 6.98
C LYS A 60 11.64 -15.03 7.39
N ALA A 61 11.90 -13.76 7.69
CA ALA A 61 10.87 -12.82 8.13
C ALA A 61 9.90 -12.45 6.99
N GLN A 62 10.36 -12.44 5.74
CA GLN A 62 9.50 -12.23 4.58
C GLN A 62 8.63 -13.46 4.33
N TYR A 63 9.22 -14.66 4.42
CA TYR A 63 8.49 -15.92 4.29
C TYR A 63 7.38 -16.05 5.34
N MET A 64 7.67 -15.76 6.62
CA MET A 64 6.66 -15.75 7.68
C MET A 64 5.49 -14.80 7.38
N ARG A 65 5.77 -13.60 6.90
CA ARG A 65 4.71 -12.64 6.50
C ARG A 65 3.88 -13.12 5.32
N PHE A 66 4.43 -13.94 4.43
CA PHE A 66 3.67 -14.56 3.35
C PHE A 66 2.77 -15.67 3.88
N MET A 67 3.28 -16.51 4.77
CA MET A 67 2.51 -17.55 5.46
C MET A 67 1.36 -16.97 6.28
N GLU A 68 1.59 -15.90 7.04
CA GLU A 68 0.55 -15.18 7.80
C GLU A 68 -0.57 -14.62 6.91
N LYS A 69 -0.24 -14.33 5.64
CA LYS A 69 -1.19 -13.83 4.63
C LYS A 69 -1.85 -14.95 3.82
N GLY A 70 -1.50 -16.21 4.07
CA GLY A 70 -1.99 -17.35 3.29
C GLY A 70 -1.48 -17.38 1.84
N ILE A 71 -0.31 -16.78 1.58
CA ILE A 71 0.29 -16.77 0.24
C ILE A 71 1.04 -18.09 0.04
N SER A 72 0.69 -18.81 -1.03
CA SER A 72 1.30 -20.11 -1.36
C SER A 72 2.75 -19.95 -1.84
N ASP A 73 3.54 -21.01 -1.66
CA ASP A 73 4.93 -21.04 -2.12
C ASP A 73 5.06 -20.82 -3.63
N GLU A 74 4.11 -21.33 -4.43
CA GLU A 74 4.06 -21.08 -5.89
C GLU A 74 3.96 -19.59 -6.21
N HIS A 75 3.12 -18.86 -5.45
CA HIS A 75 2.97 -17.43 -5.62
C HIS A 75 4.24 -16.68 -5.17
N ILE A 76 4.91 -17.15 -4.12
CA ILE A 76 6.21 -16.62 -3.70
C ILE A 76 7.24 -16.83 -4.81
N LEU A 77 7.37 -18.03 -5.38
CA LEU A 77 8.30 -18.33 -6.46
C LEU A 77 8.03 -17.47 -7.71
N SER A 78 6.77 -17.21 -8.05
CA SER A 78 6.41 -16.32 -9.18
C SER A 78 6.90 -14.87 -8.98
N ARG A 79 6.98 -14.41 -7.73
CA ARG A 79 7.44 -13.06 -7.38
C ARG A 79 8.96 -12.96 -7.28
N TYR A 80 9.65 -14.07 -7.03
CA TYR A 80 11.09 -14.14 -6.86
C TYR A 80 11.69 -15.00 -7.98
N GLN A 81 11.91 -14.39 -9.15
CA GLN A 81 12.41 -15.09 -10.35
C GLN A 81 13.76 -15.80 -10.14
N ASP A 82 14.62 -15.27 -9.25
CA ASP A 82 15.92 -15.86 -8.92
C ASP A 82 15.85 -17.01 -7.90
N LEU A 83 14.68 -17.25 -7.33
CA LEU A 83 14.46 -18.24 -6.29
C LEU A 83 13.95 -19.55 -6.90
N THR A 84 14.82 -20.57 -6.93
CA THR A 84 14.41 -21.91 -7.36
C THR A 84 13.63 -22.63 -6.26
N PRO A 85 12.73 -23.59 -6.61
CA PRO A 85 11.99 -24.39 -5.62
C PRO A 85 12.92 -25.10 -4.63
N GLU A 86 14.03 -25.65 -5.12
CA GLU A 86 15.04 -26.33 -4.30
C GLU A 86 15.69 -25.37 -3.28
N ARG A 87 15.98 -24.14 -3.70
CA ARG A 87 16.54 -23.12 -2.79
C ARG A 87 15.54 -22.71 -1.73
N LEU A 88 14.26 -22.59 -2.08
CA LEU A 88 13.20 -22.30 -1.12
C LEU A 88 13.08 -23.43 -0.09
N GLU A 89 13.10 -24.70 -0.52
CA GLU A 89 13.07 -25.85 0.39
C GLU A 89 14.29 -25.91 1.31
N MET A 90 15.51 -25.69 0.79
CA MET A 90 16.70 -25.60 1.63
C MET A 90 16.61 -24.45 2.65
N ALA A 91 16.03 -23.32 2.25
CA ALA A 91 15.82 -22.18 3.15
C ALA A 91 14.81 -22.52 4.25
N LYS A 92 13.69 -23.17 3.92
CA LYS A 92 12.70 -23.64 4.89
C LYS A 92 13.30 -24.60 5.92
N LYS A 93 14.13 -25.57 5.48
CA LYS A 93 14.87 -26.47 6.37
C LYS A 93 15.80 -25.71 7.31
N ARG A 94 16.58 -24.75 6.78
CA ARG A 94 17.44 -23.86 7.60
C ARG A 94 16.64 -23.03 8.61
N TRP A 95 15.39 -22.72 8.32
CA TRP A 95 14.53 -21.93 9.19
C TRP A 95 13.71 -22.76 10.17
N GLY A 96 13.66 -24.09 10.00
CA GLY A 96 12.93 -25.03 10.85
C GLY A 96 11.44 -25.16 10.52
N PHE A 97 11.02 -24.92 9.27
CA PHE A 97 9.64 -25.16 8.81
C PHE A 97 9.41 -26.57 8.25
N VAL A 98 10.49 -27.26 7.88
CA VAL A 98 10.55 -28.62 7.32
C VAL A 98 11.66 -29.36 8.04
#